data_AF-A0A223P386-F1
#
_entry.id   AF-A0A223P386-F1
#
_cell.length_a   1.000
_cell.length_b   1.000
_cell.length_c   1.000
_cell.angle_alpha   90.00
_cell.angle_beta   90.00
_cell.angle_gamma   90.00
#
_symmetry.space_group_name_H-M   'P 1'
#
loop_
_entity.id
_entity.type
_entity.pdbx_description
1 polymer ?
#
loop_
_entity_poly.entity_id
_entity_poly.type
_entity_poly.pdbx_seq_one_letter_code
_entity_poly.pdbx_strand_id
1 'polypeptide(L)'
;MIIAFDDDAAIRKSYQETLSKMGVDIKVVECATKGEVRKALKDPNIMSQVKVLIFDLSVSKEEAESLNFDILDDIKENYKKYPIPIFIHSAFAHTVEGYDDLGTLFKIDKSHNSLENIVNKIFLFYESGFLDIFSPNGFIESEMFVQIHKAFIDQFRGDEISLIIESIKSANNENFKQRTRSVFERIAIRSLYQNLLSAKKTEASNKIEEIQINAVEHYYRRKSDFSVWTGDIFKEKGSKNSLIVITPRCDINNGNNGGKYLVCNIDPLAERNISDLSKDTKTVYNYINDNPQNTGHKYRFLIPTPSFHGGKIDLTSYSTIEENSLLGEDSNYEYCISLSDELTNDVVRKYASYMLRSGISQSDITEALYYAKVEGEKTIKVA
;
A
#
# COMPACT_ATOMS: atom_id res chain seq x y z
N MET A 1 23.96 10.58 -4.74
CA MET A 1 25.21 9.81 -4.68
C MET A 1 24.89 8.32 -4.70
N ILE A 2 25.74 7.47 -5.25
CA ILE A 2 25.63 6.02 -5.20
C ILE A 2 26.85 5.48 -4.45
N ILE A 3 26.67 4.55 -3.52
CA ILE A 3 27.81 3.80 -2.95
C ILE A 3 27.84 2.44 -3.64
N ALA A 4 28.97 2.10 -4.25
CA ALA A 4 29.17 0.83 -4.93
C ALA A 4 30.33 0.05 -4.30
N PHE A 5 30.01 -1.06 -3.65
CA PHE A 5 30.96 -1.99 -3.06
C PHE A 5 31.12 -3.24 -3.94
N ASP A 6 32.32 -3.43 -4.46
CA ASP A 6 32.73 -4.57 -5.29
C ASP A 6 34.26 -4.64 -5.22
N ASP A 7 34.91 -5.80 -5.25
CA ASP A 7 36.38 -5.89 -5.28
C ASP A 7 36.96 -5.59 -6.69
N ASP A 8 36.18 -5.82 -7.75
CA ASP A 8 36.57 -5.58 -9.13
C ASP A 8 36.49 -4.09 -9.51
N ALA A 9 37.65 -3.49 -9.73
CA ALA A 9 37.77 -2.09 -10.14
C ALA A 9 37.12 -1.79 -11.50
N ALA A 10 37.06 -2.76 -12.42
CA ALA A 10 36.43 -2.59 -13.72
C ALA A 10 34.90 -2.48 -13.55
N ILE A 11 34.30 -3.30 -12.68
CA ILE A 11 32.86 -3.24 -12.38
C ILE A 11 32.52 -1.90 -11.73
N ARG A 12 33.28 -1.48 -10.70
CA ARG A 12 33.03 -0.20 -10.01
C ARG A 12 33.08 1.01 -10.96
N LYS A 13 34.10 1.09 -11.82
CA LYS A 13 34.23 2.18 -12.80
C LYS A 13 33.14 2.13 -13.86
N SER A 14 32.74 0.93 -14.28
CA SER A 14 31.69 0.75 -15.29
C SER A 14 30.35 1.34 -14.85
N TYR A 15 30.04 1.36 -13.55
CA TYR A 15 28.84 2.04 -13.06
C TYR A 15 28.86 3.54 -13.35
N GLN A 16 29.92 4.24 -12.95
CA GLN A 16 30.05 5.69 -13.18
C GLN A 16 30.05 6.01 -14.68
N GLU A 17 30.82 5.27 -15.48
CA GLU A 17 30.90 5.50 -16.93
C GLU A 17 29.56 5.30 -17.63
N THR A 18 28.83 4.23 -17.29
CA THR A 18 27.54 3.93 -17.94
C THR A 18 26.47 4.94 -17.53
N LEU A 19 26.40 5.30 -16.25
CA LEU A 19 25.48 6.33 -15.76
C LEU A 19 25.75 7.69 -16.43
N SER A 20 27.02 8.09 -16.53
CA SER A 20 27.39 9.34 -17.21
C SER A 20 27.05 9.33 -18.70
N LYS A 21 27.21 8.19 -19.40
CA LYS A 21 26.78 8.04 -20.81
C LYS A 21 25.26 8.20 -20.98
N MET A 22 24.48 7.83 -19.97
CA MET A 22 23.01 8.01 -19.95
C MET A 22 22.58 9.41 -19.51
N GLY A 23 23.52 10.32 -19.23
CA GLY A 23 23.21 11.68 -18.76
C GLY A 23 22.79 11.76 -17.30
N VAL A 24 23.04 10.71 -16.50
CA VAL A 24 22.73 10.72 -15.06
C VAL A 24 23.83 11.44 -14.30
N ASP A 25 23.52 12.63 -13.78
CA ASP A 25 24.41 13.39 -12.92
C ASP A 25 24.33 12.91 -11.47
N ILE A 26 24.80 11.68 -11.23
CA ILE A 26 24.97 11.14 -9.88
C ILE A 26 26.39 10.61 -9.72
N LYS A 27 27.09 11.16 -8.71
CA LYS A 27 28.41 10.67 -8.30
C LYS A 27 28.33 9.27 -7.69
N VAL A 28 29.22 8.38 -8.13
CA VAL A 28 29.49 7.07 -7.55
C VAL A 28 30.68 7.16 -6.58
N VAL A 29 30.51 6.65 -5.37
CA VAL A 29 31.55 6.40 -4.38
C VAL A 29 31.93 4.94 -4.48
N GLU A 30 33.10 4.69 -5.06
CA GLU A 30 33.65 3.35 -5.24
C GLU A 30 34.28 2.87 -3.92
N CYS A 31 33.87 1.71 -3.43
CA CYS A 31 34.45 1.05 -2.27
C CYS A 31 35.00 -0.31 -2.70
N ALA A 32 36.31 -0.49 -2.61
CA ALA A 32 37.00 -1.74 -2.94
C ALA A 32 37.03 -2.72 -1.77
N THR A 33 36.87 -2.24 -0.54
CA THR A 33 36.97 -3.06 0.67
C THR A 33 35.79 -2.87 1.61
N LYS A 34 35.53 -3.88 2.45
CA LYS A 34 34.50 -3.79 3.50
C LYS A 34 34.73 -2.62 4.46
N GLY A 35 35.99 -2.30 4.75
CA GLY A 35 36.34 -1.15 5.59
C GLY A 35 35.94 0.18 4.96
N GLU A 36 36.12 0.33 3.66
CA GLU A 36 35.72 1.53 2.92
C GLU A 36 34.20 1.71 2.87
N VAL A 37 33.45 0.65 2.54
CA VAL A 37 31.98 0.74 2.51
C VAL A 37 31.42 1.01 3.91
N ARG A 38 31.91 0.33 4.96
CA ARG A 38 31.48 0.58 6.35
C ARG A 38 31.81 2.00 6.82
N LYS A 39 32.93 2.56 6.36
CA LYS A 39 33.27 3.96 6.63
C LYS A 39 32.31 4.91 5.92
N ALA A 40 31.99 4.65 4.65
CA ALA A 40 31.04 5.46 3.88
C ALA A 40 29.62 5.42 4.49
N LEU A 41 29.15 4.24 4.90
CA LEU A 41 27.84 4.04 5.54
C LEU A 41 27.71 4.72 6.92
N LYS A 42 28.83 4.97 7.60
CA LYS A 42 28.87 5.65 8.90
C LYS A 42 29.10 7.16 8.80
N ASP A 43 29.48 7.68 7.64
CA ASP A 43 29.73 9.10 7.43
C ASP A 43 28.41 9.85 7.16
N PRO A 44 27.96 10.74 8.07
CA PRO A 44 26.71 11.48 7.89
C PRO A 44 26.71 12.39 6.66
N ASN A 45 27.87 12.93 6.26
CA ASN A 45 27.97 13.81 5.10
C ASN A 45 27.79 13.05 3.78
N ILE A 46 28.23 11.79 3.75
CA ILE A 46 28.02 10.90 2.62
C ILE A 46 26.57 10.43 2.62
N MET A 47 26.14 9.80 3.72
CA MET A 47 24.82 9.17 3.79
C MET A 47 23.66 10.12 3.58
N SER A 48 23.78 11.39 4.00
CA SER A 48 22.76 12.42 3.73
C SER A 48 22.52 12.71 2.25
N GLN A 49 23.39 12.24 1.35
CA GLN A 49 23.31 12.44 -0.10
C GLN A 49 23.16 11.12 -0.88
N VAL A 50 23.16 9.98 -0.18
CA VAL A 50 23.06 8.66 -0.81
C VAL A 50 21.65 8.43 -1.33
N LYS A 51 21.59 7.98 -2.58
CA LYS A 51 20.35 7.66 -3.29
C LYS A 51 20.22 6.17 -3.60
N VAL A 52 21.35 5.46 -3.73
CA VAL A 52 21.38 4.02 -4.05
C VAL A 52 22.59 3.37 -3.38
N LEU A 53 22.42 2.13 -2.93
CA LEU A 53 23.52 1.24 -2.50
C LEU A 53 23.64 0.06 -3.46
N ILE A 54 24.87 -0.33 -3.79
CA ILE A 54 25.17 -1.52 -4.57
C ILE A 54 26.22 -2.32 -3.79
N PHE A 55 25.96 -3.60 -3.54
CA PHE A 55 26.82 -4.50 -2.79
C PHE A 55 27.09 -5.77 -3.58
N ASP A 56 28.37 -6.12 -3.73
CA ASP A 56 28.79 -7.50 -3.91
C ASP A 56 28.86 -8.21 -2.55
N LEU A 57 28.55 -9.51 -2.53
CA LEU A 57 28.53 -10.33 -1.33
C LEU A 57 29.89 -10.91 -0.97
N SER A 58 30.67 -11.32 -1.97
CA SER A 58 31.90 -12.06 -1.77
C SER A 58 33.09 -11.26 -2.27
N VAL A 59 34.01 -10.95 -1.35
CA VAL A 59 35.31 -10.34 -1.68
C VAL A 59 36.49 -11.23 -1.24
N SER A 60 36.20 -12.45 -0.76
CA SER A 60 37.20 -13.44 -0.39
C SER A 60 36.76 -14.86 -0.79
N LYS A 61 37.74 -15.74 -1.05
CA LYS A 61 37.49 -17.14 -1.38
C LYS A 61 36.81 -17.91 -0.23
N GLU A 62 37.16 -17.57 1.02
CA GLU A 62 36.60 -18.21 2.21
C GLU A 62 35.10 -17.93 2.37
N GLU A 63 34.64 -16.73 2.02
CA GLU A 63 33.22 -16.37 2.03
C GLU A 63 32.46 -17.05 0.89
N ALA A 64 33.07 -17.14 -0.29
CA ALA A 64 32.50 -17.86 -1.42
C ALA A 64 32.28 -19.35 -1.11
N GLU A 65 33.20 -19.98 -0.39
CA GLU A 65 33.12 -21.40 -0.01
C GLU A 65 32.15 -21.65 1.14
N SER A 66 32.11 -20.76 2.14
CA SER A 66 31.25 -20.92 3.32
C SER A 66 29.82 -20.40 3.13
N LEU A 67 29.56 -19.61 2.08
CA LEU A 67 28.31 -18.88 1.84
C LEU A 67 27.88 -17.99 3.02
N ASN A 68 28.82 -17.61 3.87
CA ASN A 68 28.59 -16.74 5.02
C ASN A 68 29.18 -15.36 4.74
N PHE A 69 28.31 -14.42 4.38
CA PHE A 69 28.70 -13.08 3.94
C PHE A 69 28.44 -12.05 5.04
N ASP A 70 29.51 -11.56 5.68
CA ASP A 70 29.43 -10.54 6.76
C ASP A 70 28.73 -9.24 6.31
N ILE A 71 28.83 -8.90 5.02
CA ILE A 71 28.20 -7.69 4.46
C ILE A 71 26.65 -7.75 4.47
N LEU A 72 26.05 -8.93 4.67
CA LEU A 72 24.59 -9.07 4.77
C LEU A 72 24.01 -8.34 5.99
N ASP A 73 24.76 -8.25 7.09
CA ASP A 73 24.35 -7.49 8.26
C ASP A 73 24.28 -5.99 7.96
N ASP A 74 25.25 -5.47 7.20
CA ASP A 74 25.26 -4.09 6.72
C ASP A 74 24.06 -3.81 5.79
N ILE A 75 23.74 -4.73 4.87
CA ILE A 75 22.56 -4.64 3.99
C ILE A 75 21.27 -4.58 4.81
N LYS A 76 21.13 -5.49 5.78
CA LYS A 76 19.95 -5.61 6.65
C LYS A 76 19.75 -4.37 7.52
N GLU A 77 20.83 -3.83 8.10
CA GLU A 77 20.77 -2.61 8.90
C GLU A 77 20.34 -1.41 8.04
N ASN A 78 20.95 -1.24 6.86
CA ASN A 78 20.63 -0.13 5.96
C ASN A 78 19.20 -0.22 5.42
N TYR A 79 18.74 -1.40 5.05
CA TYR A 79 17.35 -1.61 4.60
C TYR A 79 16.32 -1.21 5.67
N LYS A 80 16.62 -1.47 6.95
CA LYS A 80 15.72 -1.09 8.06
C LYS A 80 15.72 0.40 8.36
N LYS A 81 16.84 1.08 8.08
CA LYS A 81 17.09 2.45 8.52
C LYS A 81 16.79 3.49 7.45
N TYR A 82 17.08 3.18 6.19
CA TYR A 82 17.02 4.14 5.09
C TYR A 82 16.07 3.65 4.00
N PRO A 83 15.16 4.51 3.51
CA PRO A 83 14.26 4.17 2.43
C PRO A 83 14.98 4.38 1.09
N ILE A 84 16.06 3.65 0.82
CA ILE A 84 16.82 3.75 -0.44
C ILE A 84 16.85 2.41 -1.17
N PRO A 85 16.91 2.40 -2.51
CA PRO A 85 17.20 1.21 -3.28
C PRO A 85 18.54 0.58 -2.90
N ILE A 86 18.52 -0.75 -2.69
CA ILE A 86 19.71 -1.57 -2.44
C ILE A 86 19.79 -2.66 -3.50
N PHE A 87 20.92 -2.75 -4.19
CA PHE A 87 21.20 -3.80 -5.17
C PHE A 87 22.23 -4.76 -4.60
N ILE A 88 21.89 -6.04 -4.53
CA ILE A 88 22.84 -7.12 -4.28
C ILE A 88 23.29 -7.63 -5.65
N HIS A 89 24.47 -7.20 -6.10
CA HIS A 89 25.07 -7.57 -7.37
C HIS A 89 26.20 -8.57 -7.12
N SER A 90 25.88 -9.86 -7.10
CA SER A 90 26.85 -10.90 -6.74
C SER A 90 26.63 -12.19 -7.51
N ALA A 91 27.67 -13.01 -7.67
CA ALA A 91 27.53 -14.37 -8.21
C ALA A 91 26.74 -15.29 -7.27
N PHE A 92 26.60 -14.91 -5.99
CA PHE A 92 25.89 -15.67 -4.95
C PHE A 92 24.57 -14.99 -4.55
N ALA A 93 24.04 -14.06 -5.36
CA ALA A 93 22.81 -13.36 -5.00
C ALA A 93 21.63 -14.34 -4.81
N HIS A 94 21.52 -15.36 -5.66
CA HIS A 94 20.51 -16.42 -5.54
C HIS A 94 20.56 -17.24 -4.24
N THR A 95 21.71 -17.31 -3.54
CA THR A 95 21.83 -18.10 -2.30
C THR A 95 21.28 -17.37 -1.08
N VAL A 96 20.94 -16.09 -1.20
CA VAL A 96 20.48 -15.29 -0.06
C VAL A 96 18.96 -15.34 0.05
N GLU A 97 18.46 -15.99 1.10
CA GLU A 97 17.03 -16.10 1.40
C GLU A 97 16.49 -14.86 2.14
N GLY A 98 15.16 -14.68 2.11
CA GLY A 98 14.47 -13.64 2.90
C GLY A 98 14.46 -12.24 2.29
N TYR A 99 14.91 -12.09 1.03
CA TYR A 99 15.02 -10.81 0.34
C TYR A 99 14.14 -10.68 -0.92
N ASP A 100 13.47 -11.75 -1.34
CA ASP A 100 12.71 -11.78 -2.62
C ASP A 100 11.47 -10.87 -2.64
N ASP A 101 10.88 -10.59 -1.48
CA ASP A 101 9.66 -9.79 -1.35
C ASP A 101 9.89 -8.36 -0.82
N LEU A 102 11.13 -7.86 -0.89
CA LEU A 102 11.49 -6.53 -0.42
C LEU A 102 11.50 -5.52 -1.58
N GLY A 103 10.50 -4.65 -1.64
CA GLY A 103 10.23 -3.79 -2.81
C GLY A 103 11.32 -2.79 -3.22
N THR A 104 12.33 -2.53 -2.38
CA THR A 104 13.48 -1.67 -2.69
C THR A 104 14.82 -2.40 -2.65
N LEU A 105 14.81 -3.71 -2.42
CA LEU A 105 16.02 -4.52 -2.42
C LEU A 105 15.99 -5.50 -3.60
N PHE A 106 17.01 -5.45 -4.44
CA PHE A 106 17.06 -6.20 -5.68
C PHE A 106 18.24 -7.17 -5.66
N LYS A 107 17.95 -8.47 -5.70
CA LYS A 107 18.96 -9.51 -5.92
C LYS A 107 19.21 -9.69 -7.41
N ILE A 108 20.46 -9.53 -7.84
CA ILE A 108 20.84 -9.63 -9.26
C ILE A 108 22.12 -10.46 -9.35
N ASP A 109 21.99 -11.66 -9.91
CA ASP A 109 23.14 -12.53 -10.16
C ASP A 109 24.08 -11.90 -11.20
N LYS A 110 25.39 -11.92 -10.91
CA LYS A 110 26.43 -11.44 -11.83
C LYS A 110 26.35 -12.23 -13.14
N SER A 111 26.08 -11.52 -14.24
CA SER A 111 25.99 -12.03 -15.60
C SER A 111 26.39 -10.94 -16.60
N HIS A 112 26.55 -11.28 -17.89
CA HIS A 112 26.98 -10.33 -18.93
C HIS A 112 26.14 -9.03 -18.95
N ASN A 113 24.83 -9.12 -18.72
CA ASN A 113 23.91 -7.97 -18.78
C ASN A 113 23.51 -7.43 -17.39
N SER A 114 24.06 -7.99 -16.31
CA SER A 114 23.65 -7.63 -14.94
C SER A 114 23.93 -6.16 -14.59
N LEU A 115 25.07 -5.63 -15.01
CA LEU A 115 25.43 -4.22 -14.78
C LEU A 115 24.49 -3.27 -15.53
N GLU A 116 24.23 -3.57 -16.82
CA GLU A 116 23.29 -2.80 -17.63
C GLU A 116 21.89 -2.83 -17.03
N ASN A 117 21.43 -3.98 -16.53
CA ASN A 117 20.15 -4.10 -15.84
C ASN A 117 20.06 -3.23 -14.59
N ILE A 118 21.12 -3.18 -13.77
CA ILE A 118 21.20 -2.33 -12.58
C ILE A 118 21.14 -0.85 -12.98
N VAL A 119 21.99 -0.45 -13.92
CA VAL A 119 22.09 0.95 -14.36
C VAL A 119 20.79 1.42 -15.00
N ASN A 120 20.13 0.60 -15.83
CA ASN A 120 18.83 0.91 -16.42
C ASN A 120 17.73 1.09 -15.36
N LYS A 121 17.74 0.29 -14.29
CA LYS A 121 16.81 0.49 -13.15
C LYS A 121 17.10 1.79 -12.41
N ILE A 122 18.37 2.10 -12.16
CA ILE A 122 18.79 3.36 -11.51
C ILE A 122 18.39 4.55 -12.38
N PHE A 123 18.58 4.47 -13.70
CA PHE A 123 18.15 5.50 -14.65
C PHE A 123 16.64 5.71 -14.62
N LEU A 124 15.84 4.64 -14.63
CA LEU A 124 14.39 4.72 -14.50
C LEU A 124 13.98 5.41 -13.17
N PHE A 125 14.64 5.07 -12.07
CA PHE A 125 14.37 5.70 -10.77
C PHE A 125 14.80 7.16 -10.72
N TYR A 126 15.86 7.52 -11.43
CA TYR A 126 16.34 8.90 -11.56
C TYR A 126 15.36 9.74 -12.38
N GLU A 127 15.03 9.32 -13.60
CA GLU A 127 14.13 10.02 -14.52
C GLU A 127 12.72 10.21 -13.96
N SER A 128 12.23 9.24 -13.18
CA SER A 128 10.91 9.32 -12.55
C SER A 128 10.87 10.19 -11.28
N GLY A 129 12.03 10.69 -10.82
CA GLY A 129 12.15 11.43 -9.55
C GLY A 129 12.07 10.54 -8.30
N PHE A 130 11.97 9.21 -8.47
CA PHE A 130 11.87 8.27 -7.35
C PHE A 130 13.07 8.38 -6.38
N LEU A 131 14.29 8.57 -6.91
CA LEU A 131 15.49 8.72 -6.10
C LEU A 131 15.56 10.04 -5.30
N ASP A 132 14.75 11.05 -5.66
CA ASP A 132 14.63 12.30 -4.91
C ASP A 132 13.56 12.19 -3.82
N ILE A 133 12.55 11.35 -4.04
CA ILE A 133 11.48 11.06 -3.09
C ILE A 133 12.02 10.21 -1.92
N PHE A 134 12.72 9.12 -2.27
CA PHE A 134 13.16 8.07 -1.35
C PHE A 134 14.68 8.12 -1.16
N SER A 135 15.13 9.09 -0.36
CA SER A 135 16.51 9.24 0.09
C SER A 135 16.56 9.94 1.46
N PRO A 136 17.67 9.85 2.22
CA PRO A 136 17.88 10.69 3.38
C PRO A 136 17.80 12.17 2.99
N ASN A 137 17.07 12.99 3.74
CA ASN A 137 16.73 14.37 3.40
C ASN A 137 16.03 14.53 2.03
N GLY A 138 15.39 13.47 1.53
CA GLY A 138 14.62 13.49 0.29
C GLY A 138 13.32 14.27 0.43
N PHE A 139 12.59 14.38 -0.68
CA PHE A 139 11.37 15.18 -0.79
C PHE A 139 10.31 14.77 0.23
N ILE A 140 10.14 13.48 0.51
CA ILE A 140 9.17 13.02 1.52
C ILE A 140 9.51 13.58 2.90
N GLU A 141 10.76 13.52 3.33
CA GLU A 141 11.16 13.97 4.66
C GLU A 141 10.96 15.49 4.82
N SER A 142 11.38 16.27 3.81
CA SER A 142 11.20 17.73 3.81
C SER A 142 9.73 18.14 3.73
N GLU A 143 8.96 17.53 2.82
CA GLU A 143 7.58 17.90 2.56
C GLU A 143 6.66 17.45 3.70
N MET A 144 6.90 16.28 4.30
CA MET A 144 6.14 15.82 5.46
C MET A 144 6.22 16.83 6.60
N PHE A 145 7.40 17.39 6.89
CA PHE A 145 7.54 18.37 7.97
C PHE A 145 6.74 19.65 7.66
N VAL A 146 6.83 20.16 6.43
CA VAL A 146 6.08 21.35 5.99
C VAL A 146 4.58 21.11 6.09
N GLN A 147 4.10 19.97 5.60
CA GLN A 147 2.68 19.63 5.59
C GLN A 147 2.15 19.31 7.00
N ILE A 148 2.94 18.67 7.86
CA ILE A 148 2.61 18.48 9.28
C ILE A 148 2.53 19.82 10.00
N HIS A 149 3.48 20.73 9.76
CA HIS A 149 3.44 22.06 10.34
C HIS A 149 2.18 22.81 9.90
N LYS A 150 1.91 22.84 8.60
CA LYS A 150 0.70 23.45 8.03
C LYS A 150 -0.58 22.84 8.62
N ALA A 151 -0.67 21.52 8.63
CA ALA A 151 -1.77 20.80 9.26
C ALA A 151 -1.95 21.21 10.72
N PHE A 152 -0.87 21.29 11.50
CA PHE A 152 -0.96 21.62 12.92
C PHE A 152 -1.43 23.06 13.15
N ILE A 153 -0.90 24.04 12.42
CA ILE A 153 -1.33 25.45 12.57
C ILE A 153 -2.74 25.69 12.03
N ASP A 154 -3.13 25.00 10.95
CA ASP A 154 -4.42 25.22 10.28
C ASP A 154 -5.55 24.40 10.89
N GLN A 155 -5.27 23.32 11.63
CA GLN A 155 -6.28 22.45 12.23
C GLN A 155 -6.93 23.05 13.49
N PHE A 156 -6.17 23.78 14.30
CA PHE A 156 -6.64 24.28 15.59
C PHE A 156 -6.98 25.78 15.54
N ARG A 157 -7.96 26.19 16.34
CA ARG A 157 -8.42 27.57 16.48
C ARG A 157 -8.48 27.97 17.94
N GLY A 158 -8.06 29.20 18.25
CA GLY A 158 -8.11 29.73 19.61
C GLY A 158 -7.38 28.83 20.61
N ASP A 159 -8.10 28.35 21.63
CA ASP A 159 -7.56 27.57 22.75
C ASP A 159 -7.90 26.07 22.69
N GLU A 160 -8.26 25.56 21.50
CA GLU A 160 -8.65 24.15 21.31
C GLU A 160 -7.58 23.15 21.76
N ILE A 161 -6.29 23.47 21.59
CA ILE A 161 -5.19 22.62 22.04
C ILE A 161 -5.27 22.41 23.56
N SER A 162 -5.44 23.50 24.32
CA SER A 162 -5.55 23.46 25.78
C SER A 162 -6.79 22.68 26.21
N LEU A 163 -7.94 22.94 25.59
CA LEU A 163 -9.20 22.24 25.88
C LEU A 163 -9.11 20.73 25.61
N ILE A 164 -8.43 20.31 24.55
CA ILE A 164 -8.18 18.89 24.26
C ILE A 164 -7.29 18.27 25.33
N ILE A 165 -6.19 18.95 25.70
CA ILE A 165 -5.27 18.47 26.73
C ILE A 165 -5.99 18.33 28.07
N GLU A 166 -6.77 19.33 28.47
CA GLU A 166 -7.56 19.30 29.70
C GLU A 166 -8.63 18.20 29.67
N SER A 167 -9.31 18.02 28.55
CA SER A 167 -10.29 16.94 28.37
C SER A 167 -9.65 15.56 28.54
N ILE A 168 -8.47 15.32 27.94
CA ILE A 168 -7.74 14.06 28.10
C ILE A 168 -7.33 13.86 29.57
N LYS A 169 -6.80 14.90 30.21
CA LYS A 169 -6.36 14.85 31.60
C LYS A 169 -7.51 14.51 32.55
N SER A 170 -8.67 15.14 32.35
CA SER A 170 -9.88 14.92 33.15
C SER A 170 -10.48 13.53 32.92
N ALA A 171 -10.41 12.99 31.70
CA ALA A 171 -10.97 11.67 31.37
C ALA A 171 -10.07 10.50 31.81
N ASN A 172 -8.74 10.64 31.72
CA ASN A 172 -7.79 9.59 32.08
C ASN A 172 -6.44 10.18 32.51
N ASN A 173 -6.26 10.35 33.82
CA ASN A 173 -5.06 10.97 34.38
C ASN A 173 -3.83 10.03 34.37
N GLU A 174 -4.03 8.71 34.52
CA GLU A 174 -2.92 7.74 34.62
C GLU A 174 -2.12 7.64 33.32
N ASN A 175 -2.79 7.69 32.17
CA ASN A 175 -2.14 7.62 30.84
C ASN A 175 -2.17 8.95 30.09
N PHE A 176 -2.38 10.07 30.79
CA PHE A 176 -2.54 11.41 30.21
C PHE A 176 -1.45 11.75 29.18
N LYS A 177 -0.16 11.63 29.56
CA LYS A 177 0.95 12.04 28.69
C LYS A 177 1.01 11.20 27.40
N GLN A 178 0.87 9.88 27.52
CA GLN A 178 0.89 8.98 26.38
C GLN A 178 -0.32 9.20 25.48
N ARG A 179 -1.51 9.37 26.06
CA ARG A 179 -2.75 9.61 25.31
C ARG A 179 -2.69 10.93 24.56
N THR A 180 -2.25 12.00 25.20
CA THR A 180 -2.05 13.31 24.58
C THR A 180 -1.09 13.20 23.39
N ARG A 181 0.07 12.57 23.57
CA ARG A 181 1.03 12.32 22.48
C ARG A 181 0.35 11.62 21.29
N SER A 182 -0.29 10.48 21.53
CA SER A 182 -0.92 9.71 20.46
C SER A 182 -2.10 10.42 19.79
N VAL A 183 -2.83 11.28 20.51
CA VAL A 183 -3.92 12.09 19.91
C VAL A 183 -3.35 13.10 18.93
N PHE A 184 -2.39 13.92 19.35
CA PHE A 184 -1.81 14.94 18.48
C PHE A 184 -1.01 14.33 17.31
N GLU A 185 -0.29 13.22 17.53
CA GLU A 185 0.35 12.45 16.44
C GLU A 185 -0.68 12.01 15.39
N ARG A 186 -1.82 11.43 15.81
CA ARG A 186 -2.87 11.02 14.87
C ARG A 186 -3.53 12.19 14.15
N ILE A 187 -3.75 13.32 14.83
CA ILE A 187 -4.32 14.51 14.19
C ILE A 187 -3.37 15.02 13.11
N ALA A 188 -2.07 15.11 13.39
CA ALA A 188 -1.06 15.55 12.43
C ALA A 188 -1.03 14.64 11.20
N ILE A 189 -0.94 13.31 11.38
CA ILE A 189 -0.90 12.35 10.27
C ILE A 189 -2.21 12.34 9.46
N ARG A 190 -3.38 12.42 10.11
CA ARG A 190 -4.67 12.50 9.41
C ARG A 190 -4.79 13.76 8.58
N SER A 191 -4.36 14.89 9.12
CA SER A 191 -4.40 16.17 8.42
C SER A 191 -3.43 16.18 7.25
N LEU A 192 -2.21 15.63 7.42
CA LEU A 192 -1.27 15.39 6.33
C LEU A 192 -1.90 14.57 5.20
N TYR A 193 -2.46 13.41 5.53
CA TYR A 193 -3.11 12.52 4.55
C TYR A 193 -4.23 13.24 3.79
N GLN A 194 -5.10 13.95 4.51
CA GLN A 194 -6.18 14.71 3.89
C GLN A 194 -5.66 15.83 2.99
N ASN A 195 -4.63 16.57 3.41
CA ASN A 195 -4.03 17.63 2.60
C ASN A 195 -3.41 17.10 1.29
N LEU A 196 -2.85 15.90 1.32
CA LEU A 196 -2.27 15.25 0.14
C LEU A 196 -3.32 14.79 -0.87
N LEU A 197 -4.52 14.42 -0.41
CA LEU A 197 -5.62 13.95 -1.26
C LEU A 197 -6.66 15.02 -1.61
N SER A 198 -6.62 16.17 -0.93
CA SER A 198 -7.60 17.23 -1.12
C SER A 198 -7.44 17.94 -2.46
N ALA A 199 -8.57 18.28 -3.08
CA ALA A 199 -8.60 19.10 -4.29
C ALA A 199 -7.83 20.42 -4.08
N LYS A 200 -7.03 20.80 -5.06
CA LYS A 200 -6.18 22.00 -4.99
C LYS A 200 -6.75 23.09 -5.88
N LYS A 201 -6.61 24.34 -5.43
CA LYS A 201 -6.99 25.49 -6.23
C LYS A 201 -5.80 25.87 -7.12
N THR A 202 -5.96 25.87 -8.44
CA THR A 202 -4.86 26.29 -9.32
C THR A 202 -4.71 27.80 -9.32
N GLU A 203 -3.50 28.28 -9.04
CA GLU A 203 -3.18 29.71 -8.93
C GLU A 203 -3.48 30.46 -10.24
N ALA A 204 -3.27 29.81 -11.38
CA ALA A 204 -3.47 30.41 -12.69
C ALA A 204 -4.94 30.55 -13.12
N SER A 205 -5.84 29.67 -12.64
CA SER A 205 -7.22 29.61 -13.13
C SER A 205 -8.28 29.85 -12.06
N ASN A 206 -7.89 29.89 -10.79
CA ASN A 206 -8.77 29.99 -9.63
C ASN A 206 -9.80 28.84 -9.54
N LYS A 207 -9.64 27.77 -10.35
CA LYS A 207 -10.50 26.58 -10.34
C LYS A 207 -10.01 25.59 -9.30
N ILE A 208 -10.97 24.84 -8.76
CA ILE A 208 -10.69 23.69 -7.90
C ILE A 208 -10.45 22.50 -8.83
N GLU A 209 -9.30 21.87 -8.68
CA GLU A 209 -8.92 20.66 -9.41
C GLU A 209 -8.84 19.50 -8.42
N GLU A 210 -9.64 18.47 -8.67
CA GLU A 210 -9.57 17.23 -7.92
C GLU A 210 -8.26 16.51 -8.21
N ILE A 211 -7.65 15.96 -7.17
CA ILE A 211 -6.45 15.15 -7.34
C ILE A 211 -6.86 13.80 -7.94
N GLN A 212 -6.31 13.49 -9.10
CA GLN A 212 -6.46 12.17 -9.69
C GLN A 212 -5.44 11.22 -9.06
N ILE A 213 -5.95 10.26 -8.30
CA ILE A 213 -5.16 9.23 -7.64
C ILE A 213 -4.88 8.10 -8.64
N ASN A 214 -3.65 7.57 -8.65
CA ASN A 214 -3.30 6.41 -9.45
C ASN A 214 -4.00 5.16 -8.90
N ALA A 215 -4.49 4.28 -9.78
CA ALA A 215 -5.18 3.06 -9.38
C ALA A 215 -4.38 2.17 -8.41
N VAL A 216 -3.04 2.20 -8.50
CA VAL A 216 -2.17 1.43 -7.58
C VAL A 216 -2.28 1.90 -6.12
N GLU A 217 -2.61 3.16 -5.88
CA GLU A 217 -2.71 3.74 -4.53
C GLU A 217 -3.93 3.22 -3.75
N HIS A 218 -4.89 2.60 -4.43
CA HIS A 218 -6.00 1.90 -3.78
C HIS A 218 -5.62 0.54 -3.19
N TYR A 219 -4.39 0.08 -3.42
CA TYR A 219 -3.91 -1.21 -2.95
C TYR A 219 -2.63 -1.04 -2.14
N TYR A 220 -2.61 -1.59 -0.92
CA TYR A 220 -1.42 -1.54 -0.08
C TYR A 220 -1.28 -2.80 0.77
N ARG A 221 -0.04 -3.15 1.10
CA ARG A 221 0.23 -4.24 2.05
C ARG A 221 0.21 -3.67 3.46
N ARG A 222 -0.87 -3.96 4.19
CA ARG A 222 -1.08 -3.43 5.54
C ARG A 222 -0.04 -4.02 6.51
N LYS A 223 0.52 -3.16 7.36
CA LYS A 223 1.27 -3.56 8.55
C LYS A 223 0.45 -3.20 9.78
N SER A 224 -0.11 -4.18 10.46
CA SER A 224 -0.81 -3.97 11.73
C SER A 224 -0.88 -5.27 12.53
N ASP A 225 -1.09 -5.14 13.83
CA ASP A 225 -1.14 -6.27 14.76
C ASP A 225 -2.34 -7.20 14.53
N PHE A 226 -3.33 -6.79 13.73
CA PHE A 226 -4.41 -7.67 13.30
C PHE A 226 -3.97 -8.51 12.11
N SER A 227 -4.05 -9.84 12.25
CA SER A 227 -3.73 -10.79 11.17
C SER A 227 -4.72 -10.76 10.01
N VAL A 228 -5.98 -10.39 10.28
CA VAL A 228 -7.05 -10.25 9.28
C VAL A 228 -7.80 -8.96 9.53
N TRP A 229 -8.11 -8.21 8.48
CA TRP A 229 -8.83 -6.94 8.56
C TRP A 229 -9.84 -6.77 7.43
N THR A 230 -10.84 -5.91 7.64
CA THR A 230 -11.80 -5.55 6.59
C THR A 230 -11.08 -4.90 5.42
N GLY A 231 -11.33 -5.39 4.21
CA GLY A 231 -10.66 -4.95 2.99
C GLY A 231 -9.40 -5.76 2.64
N ASP A 232 -8.97 -6.69 3.50
CA ASP A 232 -7.87 -7.61 3.18
C ASP A 232 -8.34 -8.60 2.10
N ILE A 233 -7.46 -8.85 1.12
CA ILE A 233 -7.63 -9.79 0.04
C ILE A 233 -6.71 -10.98 0.26
N PHE A 234 -7.29 -12.17 0.23
CA PHE A 234 -6.57 -13.43 0.31
C PHE A 234 -6.72 -14.20 -0.99
N LYS A 235 -5.63 -14.80 -1.44
CA LYS A 235 -5.60 -15.62 -2.65
C LYS A 235 -5.54 -17.09 -2.27
N GLU A 236 -6.31 -17.92 -2.95
CA GLU A 236 -6.28 -19.37 -2.75
C GLU A 236 -4.97 -19.95 -3.33
N LYS A 237 -4.26 -20.76 -2.54
CA LYS A 237 -2.97 -21.36 -2.95
C LYS A 237 -3.18 -22.27 -4.16
N GLY A 238 -2.37 -22.08 -5.21
CA GLY A 238 -2.46 -22.86 -6.46
C GLY A 238 -3.62 -22.47 -7.39
N SER A 239 -4.39 -21.42 -7.06
CA SER A 239 -5.56 -20.97 -7.80
C SER A 239 -5.43 -19.50 -8.22
N LYS A 240 -6.28 -19.06 -9.15
CA LYS A 240 -6.46 -17.62 -9.49
C LYS A 240 -7.59 -16.99 -8.68
N ASN A 241 -8.30 -17.77 -7.88
CA ASN A 241 -9.39 -17.28 -7.06
C ASN A 241 -8.84 -16.46 -5.90
N SER A 242 -9.56 -15.41 -5.55
CA SER A 242 -9.29 -14.62 -4.36
C SER A 242 -10.59 -14.30 -3.66
N LEU A 243 -10.49 -13.94 -2.40
CA LEU A 243 -11.60 -13.48 -1.60
C LEU A 243 -11.23 -12.16 -0.93
N ILE A 244 -12.24 -11.36 -0.61
CA ILE A 244 -12.10 -10.13 0.16
C ILE A 244 -12.86 -10.25 1.47
N VAL A 245 -12.21 -9.85 2.56
CA VAL A 245 -12.83 -9.78 3.88
C VAL A 245 -13.74 -8.56 3.97
N ILE A 246 -15.03 -8.80 4.21
CA ILE A 246 -16.04 -7.76 4.37
C ILE A 246 -16.65 -7.76 5.79
N THR A 247 -16.17 -8.61 6.70
CA THR A 247 -16.50 -8.53 8.13
C THR A 247 -16.33 -7.11 8.64
N PRO A 248 -17.30 -6.52 9.37
CA PRO A 248 -17.16 -5.20 9.94
C PRO A 248 -15.94 -5.06 10.87
N ARG A 249 -15.26 -3.90 10.81
CA ARG A 249 -14.05 -3.62 11.60
C ARG A 249 -14.26 -3.79 13.11
N CYS A 250 -15.43 -3.42 13.61
CA CYS A 250 -15.77 -3.57 15.03
C CYS A 250 -15.82 -5.03 15.48
N ASP A 251 -16.29 -5.93 14.61
CA ASP A 251 -16.42 -7.36 14.93
C ASP A 251 -15.06 -8.03 14.96
N ILE A 252 -14.18 -7.66 14.01
CA ILE A 252 -12.78 -8.09 14.00
C ILE A 252 -12.06 -7.57 15.25
N ASN A 253 -12.19 -6.27 15.56
CA ASN A 253 -11.48 -5.65 16.67
C ASN A 253 -11.87 -6.23 18.04
N ASN A 254 -13.15 -6.56 18.22
CA ASN A 254 -13.66 -7.06 19.49
C ASN A 254 -13.55 -8.60 19.61
N GLY A 255 -13.08 -9.30 18.57
CA GLY A 255 -13.07 -10.76 18.52
C GLY A 255 -14.48 -11.38 18.52
N ASN A 256 -15.50 -10.58 18.22
CA ASN A 256 -16.92 -10.99 18.26
C ASN A 256 -17.32 -11.87 17.07
N ASN A 257 -16.38 -12.15 16.18
CA ASN A 257 -16.58 -12.93 14.97
C ASN A 257 -16.37 -14.44 15.19
N GLY A 258 -15.97 -14.86 16.40
CA GLY A 258 -15.85 -16.27 16.77
C GLY A 258 -14.86 -17.06 15.92
N GLY A 259 -13.79 -16.41 15.43
CA GLY A 259 -12.82 -17.01 14.51
C GLY A 259 -13.33 -17.18 13.08
N LYS A 260 -14.46 -16.56 12.72
CA LYS A 260 -15.05 -16.64 11.37
C LYS A 260 -15.07 -15.27 10.71
N TYR A 261 -14.83 -15.20 9.42
CA TYR A 261 -14.84 -13.96 8.65
C TYR A 261 -15.86 -14.04 7.54
N LEU A 262 -16.69 -13.01 7.42
CA LEU A 262 -17.53 -12.81 6.25
C LEU A 262 -16.66 -12.34 5.08
N VAL A 263 -16.76 -13.05 3.96
CA VAL A 263 -15.97 -12.82 2.77
C VAL A 263 -16.84 -12.81 1.51
N CYS A 264 -16.36 -12.16 0.45
CA CYS A 264 -16.92 -12.27 -0.90
C CYS A 264 -15.84 -12.79 -1.86
N ASN A 265 -16.25 -13.57 -2.86
CA ASN A 265 -15.36 -14.01 -3.93
C ASN A 265 -14.98 -12.85 -4.86
N ILE A 266 -13.73 -12.86 -5.32
CA ILE A 266 -13.22 -12.02 -6.39
C ILE A 266 -13.02 -12.90 -7.62
N ASP A 267 -13.90 -12.73 -8.61
CA ASP A 267 -13.77 -13.42 -9.89
C ASP A 267 -12.60 -12.80 -10.68
N PRO A 268 -11.66 -13.63 -11.17
CA PRO A 268 -10.55 -13.13 -11.97
C PRO A 268 -11.06 -12.50 -13.28
N LEU A 269 -10.34 -11.48 -13.75
CA LEU A 269 -10.67 -10.87 -15.04
C LEU A 269 -10.33 -11.83 -16.17
N ALA A 270 -11.35 -12.28 -16.92
CA ALA A 270 -11.13 -12.98 -18.17
C ALA A 270 -10.36 -12.10 -19.17
N GLU A 271 -9.51 -12.69 -20.01
CA GLU A 271 -8.69 -11.97 -21.01
C GLU A 271 -9.53 -11.04 -21.90
N ARG A 272 -10.73 -11.50 -22.28
CA ARG A 272 -11.69 -10.69 -23.04
C ARG A 272 -12.08 -9.40 -22.30
N ASN A 273 -12.31 -9.46 -20.98
CA ASN A 273 -12.64 -8.28 -20.18
C ASN A 273 -11.48 -7.28 -20.17
N ILE A 274 -10.23 -7.76 -20.09
CA ILE A 274 -9.03 -6.90 -20.11
C ILE A 274 -8.90 -6.23 -21.49
N SER A 275 -9.11 -6.99 -22.57
CA SER A 275 -9.08 -6.45 -23.93
C SER A 275 -10.21 -5.44 -24.22
N ASP A 276 -11.35 -5.56 -23.56
CA ASP A 276 -12.46 -4.63 -23.71
C ASP A 276 -12.23 -3.34 -22.89
N LEU A 277 -11.60 -3.45 -21.71
CA LEU A 277 -11.18 -2.30 -20.92
C LEU A 277 -10.12 -1.44 -21.61
N SER A 278 -9.26 -2.02 -22.44
CA SER A 278 -8.21 -1.26 -23.15
C SER A 278 -8.71 -0.51 -24.40
N LYS A 279 -9.97 -0.69 -24.82
CA LYS A 279 -10.49 -0.13 -26.07
C LYS A 279 -10.93 1.32 -25.97
N ASP A 280 -11.54 1.73 -24.85
CA ASP A 280 -11.98 3.12 -24.69
C ASP A 280 -12.07 3.57 -23.21
N THR A 281 -11.79 4.86 -22.97
CA THR A 281 -11.77 5.49 -21.64
C THR A 281 -13.14 5.51 -20.96
N LYS A 282 -14.24 5.57 -21.72
CA LYS A 282 -15.61 5.62 -21.20
C LYS A 282 -16.02 4.28 -20.59
N THR A 283 -15.60 3.19 -21.19
CA THR A 283 -15.80 1.83 -20.70
C THR A 283 -15.07 1.65 -19.36
N VAL A 284 -13.79 2.02 -19.28
CA VAL A 284 -13.04 2.03 -18.02
C VAL A 284 -13.73 2.90 -16.97
N TYR A 285 -14.09 4.14 -17.31
CA TYR A 285 -14.79 5.05 -16.41
C TYR A 285 -16.09 4.44 -15.85
N ASN A 286 -16.87 3.76 -16.70
CA ASN A 286 -18.10 3.10 -16.28
C ASN A 286 -17.85 1.93 -15.32
N TYR A 287 -16.76 1.17 -15.52
CA TYR A 287 -16.38 0.10 -14.60
C TYR A 287 -15.93 0.63 -13.25
N ILE A 288 -15.11 1.70 -13.24
CA ILE A 288 -14.60 2.32 -12.00
C ILE A 288 -15.73 2.92 -11.17
N ASN A 289 -16.67 3.62 -11.84
CA ASN A 289 -17.79 4.28 -11.18
C ASN A 289 -19.00 3.37 -10.96
N ASP A 290 -18.84 2.05 -11.16
CA ASP A 290 -19.89 1.08 -10.92
C ASP A 290 -21.22 1.40 -11.62
N ASN A 291 -21.13 1.86 -12.87
CA ASN A 291 -22.32 2.13 -13.66
C ASN A 291 -23.17 0.85 -13.73
N PRO A 292 -24.38 0.82 -13.13
CA PRO A 292 -25.13 -0.41 -12.97
C PRO A 292 -25.51 -1.11 -14.27
N GLN A 293 -25.57 -0.37 -15.38
CA GLN A 293 -25.84 -0.91 -16.70
C GLN A 293 -24.70 -1.81 -17.22
N ASN A 294 -23.46 -1.56 -16.76
CA ASN A 294 -22.25 -2.24 -17.25
C ASN A 294 -21.64 -3.19 -16.21
N THR A 295 -21.66 -2.81 -14.93
CA THR A 295 -21.10 -3.65 -13.85
C THR A 295 -22.16 -4.54 -13.20
N GLY A 296 -23.45 -4.19 -13.28
CA GLY A 296 -24.50 -4.85 -12.53
C GLY A 296 -24.49 -4.47 -11.05
N HIS A 297 -25.66 -4.39 -10.42
CA HIS A 297 -25.78 -3.96 -9.02
C HIS A 297 -25.05 -4.86 -8.01
N LYS A 298 -24.76 -6.11 -8.39
CA LYS A 298 -24.13 -7.11 -7.53
C LYS A 298 -22.61 -7.19 -7.60
N TYR A 299 -21.95 -6.49 -8.54
CA TYR A 299 -20.50 -6.59 -8.69
C TYR A 299 -19.79 -5.28 -8.38
N ARG A 300 -18.64 -5.33 -7.71
CA ARG A 300 -17.70 -4.20 -7.61
C ARG A 300 -16.44 -4.53 -8.41
N PHE A 301 -16.06 -3.64 -9.32
CA PHE A 301 -14.88 -3.85 -10.16
C PHE A 301 -13.59 -3.39 -9.46
N LEU A 302 -12.55 -4.22 -9.50
CA LEU A 302 -11.20 -3.92 -9.02
C LEU A 302 -10.25 -3.85 -10.22
N ILE A 303 -9.63 -2.69 -10.43
CA ILE A 303 -8.74 -2.44 -11.56
C ILE A 303 -7.42 -3.23 -11.38
N PRO A 304 -6.91 -3.91 -12.42
CA PRO A 304 -5.60 -4.56 -12.37
C PRO A 304 -4.47 -3.52 -12.28
N THR A 305 -3.48 -3.80 -11.44
CA THR A 305 -2.26 -3.00 -11.24
C THR A 305 -1.05 -3.92 -11.07
N PRO A 306 0.19 -3.42 -11.11
CA PRO A 306 1.38 -4.25 -10.84
C PRO A 306 1.34 -4.92 -9.46
N SER A 307 0.65 -4.31 -8.49
CA SER A 307 0.54 -4.84 -7.12
C SER A 307 -0.58 -5.88 -6.95
N PHE A 308 -1.60 -5.87 -7.82
CA PHE A 308 -2.76 -6.75 -7.71
C PHE A 308 -3.44 -6.98 -9.06
N HIS A 309 -3.77 -8.23 -9.38
CA HIS A 309 -4.31 -8.62 -10.70
C HIS A 309 -5.74 -8.14 -10.99
N GLY A 310 -6.42 -7.49 -10.04
CA GLY A 310 -7.78 -6.99 -10.20
C GLY A 310 -8.84 -8.11 -10.25
N GLY A 311 -10.09 -7.76 -10.50
CA GLY A 311 -11.19 -8.73 -10.50
C GLY A 311 -12.56 -8.10 -10.37
N LYS A 312 -13.59 -8.95 -10.24
CA LYS A 312 -14.95 -8.53 -9.91
C LYS A 312 -15.33 -9.16 -8.58
N ILE A 313 -15.55 -8.33 -7.56
CA ILE A 313 -16.12 -8.81 -6.31
C ILE A 313 -17.59 -9.14 -6.56
N ASP A 314 -17.98 -10.39 -6.35
CA ASP A 314 -19.38 -10.80 -6.39
C ASP A 314 -20.01 -10.67 -4.99
N LEU A 315 -20.83 -9.64 -4.83
CA LEU A 315 -21.52 -9.34 -3.57
C LEU A 315 -22.66 -10.32 -3.27
N THR A 316 -23.03 -11.18 -4.22
CA THR A 316 -23.97 -12.30 -3.99
C THR A 316 -23.30 -13.57 -3.52
N SER A 317 -22.02 -13.75 -3.87
CA SER A 317 -21.25 -14.94 -3.52
C SER A 317 -20.49 -14.70 -2.20
N TYR A 318 -21.24 -14.37 -1.15
CA TYR A 318 -20.69 -14.18 0.20
C TYR A 318 -20.76 -15.48 1.01
N SER A 319 -19.78 -15.69 1.87
CA SER A 319 -19.71 -16.85 2.75
C SER A 319 -18.97 -16.50 4.03
N THR A 320 -18.96 -17.41 4.99
CA THR A 320 -18.08 -17.34 6.16
C THR A 320 -16.90 -18.27 5.98
N ILE A 321 -15.71 -17.81 6.35
CA ILE A 321 -14.48 -18.60 6.34
C ILE A 321 -13.87 -18.65 7.74
N GLU A 322 -13.35 -19.80 8.15
CA GLU A 322 -12.66 -19.97 9.43
C GLU A 322 -11.26 -19.33 9.36
N GLU A 323 -10.81 -18.76 10.48
CA GLU A 323 -9.51 -18.11 10.61
C GLU A 323 -8.35 -19.03 10.20
N ASN A 324 -8.39 -20.29 10.62
CA ASN A 324 -7.36 -21.29 10.27
C ASN A 324 -7.29 -21.61 8.78
N SER A 325 -8.32 -21.27 7.99
CA SER A 325 -8.24 -21.39 6.53
C SER A 325 -7.42 -20.25 5.93
N LEU A 326 -7.40 -19.07 6.58
CA LEU A 326 -6.69 -17.87 6.15
C LEU A 326 -5.27 -17.77 6.71
N LEU A 327 -5.07 -18.28 7.94
CA LEU A 327 -3.84 -18.12 8.71
C LEU A 327 -3.22 -19.48 9.05
N GLY A 328 -1.90 -19.50 9.24
CA GLY A 328 -1.13 -20.69 9.61
C GLY A 328 -0.46 -21.38 8.42
N GLU A 329 0.39 -22.36 8.72
CA GLU A 329 1.16 -23.11 7.71
C GLU A 329 0.25 -23.90 6.76
N ASP A 330 -0.77 -24.57 7.33
CA ASP A 330 -1.77 -25.36 6.60
C ASP A 330 -2.92 -24.54 6.01
N SER A 331 -2.80 -23.20 5.97
CA SER A 331 -3.80 -22.34 5.37
C SER A 331 -4.02 -22.67 3.89
N ASN A 332 -5.28 -22.61 3.44
CA ASN A 332 -5.61 -22.76 2.02
C ASN A 332 -5.37 -21.45 1.24
N TYR A 333 -5.16 -20.36 1.97
CA TYR A 333 -5.05 -19.02 1.42
C TYR A 333 -3.73 -18.34 1.83
N GLU A 334 -3.29 -17.40 1.01
CA GLU A 334 -2.18 -16.50 1.30
C GLU A 334 -2.67 -15.04 1.30
N TYR A 335 -2.21 -14.24 2.25
CA TYR A 335 -2.48 -12.81 2.24
C TYR A 335 -1.85 -12.18 0.99
N CYS A 336 -2.65 -11.45 0.22
CA CYS A 336 -2.21 -10.85 -1.02
C CYS A 336 -1.95 -9.34 -0.84
N ILE A 337 -3.00 -8.59 -0.50
CA ILE A 337 -2.98 -7.13 -0.40
C ILE A 337 -4.22 -6.65 0.38
N SER A 338 -4.28 -5.36 0.73
CA SER A 338 -5.46 -4.72 1.30
C SER A 338 -5.93 -3.58 0.42
N LEU A 339 -7.24 -3.33 0.39
CA LEU A 339 -7.82 -2.15 -0.24
C LEU A 339 -7.68 -0.92 0.66
N SER A 340 -7.51 0.27 0.08
CA SER A 340 -7.55 1.55 0.81
C SER A 340 -8.84 1.70 1.62
N ASP A 341 -8.81 2.54 2.65
CA ASP A 341 -9.99 2.76 3.49
C ASP A 341 -11.18 3.29 2.67
N GLU A 342 -10.95 4.18 1.70
CA GLU A 342 -12.01 4.69 0.84
C GLU A 342 -12.64 3.58 0.00
N LEU A 343 -11.82 2.75 -0.64
CA LEU A 343 -12.31 1.67 -1.51
C LEU A 343 -12.94 0.54 -0.70
N THR A 344 -12.38 0.19 0.46
CA THR A 344 -12.97 -0.78 1.40
C THR A 344 -14.35 -0.33 1.84
N ASN A 345 -14.50 0.93 2.25
CA ASN A 345 -15.78 1.47 2.68
C ASN A 345 -16.81 1.47 1.54
N ASP A 346 -16.38 1.75 0.31
CA ASP A 346 -17.26 1.66 -0.86
C ASP A 346 -17.74 0.24 -1.13
N VAL A 347 -16.84 -0.76 -1.09
CA VAL A 347 -17.17 -2.19 -1.22
C VAL A 347 -18.20 -2.61 -0.16
N VAL A 348 -17.92 -2.32 1.11
CA VAL A 348 -18.79 -2.69 2.24
C VAL A 348 -20.14 -1.97 2.16
N ARG A 349 -20.15 -0.68 1.79
CA ARG A 349 -21.39 0.09 1.58
C ARG A 349 -22.22 -0.49 0.44
N LYS A 350 -21.56 -0.89 -0.66
CA LYS A 350 -22.25 -1.50 -1.79
C LYS A 350 -22.81 -2.88 -1.43
N TYR A 351 -22.07 -3.69 -0.69
CA TYR A 351 -22.56 -4.95 -0.11
C TYR A 351 -23.81 -4.70 0.77
N ALA A 352 -23.71 -3.78 1.73
CA ALA A 352 -24.83 -3.45 2.60
C ALA A 352 -26.05 -2.94 1.83
N SER A 353 -25.84 -2.04 0.85
CA SER A 353 -26.91 -1.56 -0.03
C SER A 353 -27.54 -2.70 -0.83
N TYR A 354 -26.74 -3.64 -1.32
CA TYR A 354 -27.23 -4.80 -2.04
C TYR A 354 -28.07 -5.71 -1.14
N MET A 355 -27.58 -6.04 0.05
CA MET A 355 -28.29 -6.89 1.02
C MET A 355 -29.59 -6.26 1.52
N LEU A 356 -29.59 -4.94 1.76
CA LEU A 356 -30.77 -4.20 2.21
C LEU A 356 -31.83 -4.00 1.11
N ARG A 357 -31.52 -4.28 -0.17
CA ARG A 357 -32.51 -4.28 -1.27
C ARG A 357 -33.43 -5.49 -1.23
N SER A 358 -33.30 -6.38 -0.26
CA SER A 358 -34.34 -7.36 0.06
C SER A 358 -35.61 -6.61 0.51
N GLY A 359 -36.51 -6.35 -0.44
CA GLY A 359 -37.88 -5.96 -0.13
C GLY A 359 -38.60 -7.08 0.62
N ILE A 360 -39.77 -6.76 1.18
CA ILE A 360 -40.71 -7.79 1.68
C ILE A 360 -40.89 -8.82 0.57
N SER A 361 -40.93 -10.11 0.91
CA SER A 361 -41.29 -11.21 0.00
C SER A 361 -42.43 -10.78 -0.93
N GLN A 362 -42.46 -11.23 -2.19
CA GLN A 362 -43.59 -10.97 -3.11
C GLN A 362 -44.90 -11.19 -2.36
N SER A 363 -45.50 -10.09 -1.90
CA SER A 363 -46.75 -10.10 -1.17
C SER A 363 -47.82 -10.01 -2.24
N ASP A 364 -48.88 -10.81 -2.10
CA ASP A 364 -50.01 -10.67 -3.00
C ASP A 364 -50.51 -9.22 -2.89
N ILE A 365 -50.36 -8.46 -3.97
CA ILE A 365 -50.72 -7.04 -4.02
C ILE A 365 -52.19 -6.86 -3.66
N THR A 366 -53.04 -7.83 -3.99
CA THR A 366 -54.47 -7.82 -3.67
C THR A 366 -54.71 -7.90 -2.17
N GLU A 367 -53.97 -8.78 -1.49
CA GLU A 367 -54.07 -9.00 -0.05
C GLU A 367 -53.46 -7.82 0.74
N ALA A 368 -52.32 -7.29 0.29
CA ALA A 368 -51.71 -6.10 0.87
C ALA A 368 -52.63 -4.86 0.73
N LEU A 369 -53.28 -4.69 -0.42
CA LEU A 369 -54.27 -3.63 -0.65
C LEU A 369 -55.52 -3.79 0.22
N TYR A 370 -55.97 -5.02 0.47
CA TYR A 370 -57.08 -5.29 1.39
C TYR A 370 -56.76 -4.80 2.81
N TYR A 371 -55.62 -5.21 3.37
CA TYR A 371 -55.23 -4.79 4.72
C TYR A 371 -55.00 -3.29 4.84
N ALA A 372 -54.43 -2.65 3.81
CA ALA A 372 -54.28 -1.19 3.78
C ALA A 372 -55.63 -0.45 3.78
N LYS A 373 -56.64 -0.97 3.05
CA LYS A 373 -58.01 -0.41 3.04
C LYS A 373 -58.71 -0.58 4.37
N VAL A 374 -58.64 -1.77 4.97
CA VAL A 374 -59.26 -2.05 6.27
C VAL A 374 -58.75 -1.10 7.35
N GLU A 375 -57.44 -0.81 7.34
CA GLU A 375 -56.85 0.08 8.33
C GLU A 375 -57.12 1.57 8.04
N GLY A 376 -57.18 1.96 6.77
CA GLY A 376 -57.67 3.27 6.35
C GLY A 376 -59.12 3.53 6.79
N GLU A 377 -60.00 2.55 6.67
CA GLU A 377 -61.41 2.65 7.08
C GLU A 377 -61.60 2.70 8.60
N LYS A 378 -60.75 2.01 9.38
CA LYS A 378 -60.73 2.16 10.85
C LYS A 378 -60.30 3.56 11.26
N THR A 379 -59.34 4.16 10.56
CA THR A 379 -58.85 5.51 10.87
C THR A 379 -59.90 6.59 10.57
N ILE A 380 -60.75 6.37 9.55
CA ILE A 380 -61.86 7.27 9.19
C ILE A 380 -63.06 7.13 10.16
N LYS A 381 -63.25 5.98 10.81
CA LYS A 381 -64.35 5.75 11.76
C LYS A 381 -64.08 6.23 13.20
N VAL A 382 -62.87 6.73 13.48
CA VAL A 382 -62.45 7.20 14.82
C VAL A 382 -62.18 8.72 14.82
N ALA A 383 -62.48 9.43 13.74
CA ALA A 383 -62.36 10.89 13.61
C ALA A 383 -63.72 11.61 13.74
#